data_AF-A0A9W6XFC4-F1
#
_entry.id   AF-A0A9W6XFC4-F1
#
_cell.length_a   1.000
_cell.length_b   1.000
_cell.length_c   1.000
_cell.angle_alpha   90.00
_cell.angle_beta   90.00
_cell.angle_gamma   90.00
#
_symmetry.space_group_name_H-M   'P 1'
#
loop_
_entity.id
_entity.type
_entity.pdbx_description
1 polymer ?
#
loop_
_entity_poly.entity_id
_entity_poly.type
_entity_poly.pdbx_seq_one_letter_code
_entity_poly.pdbx_strand_id
1 'polypeptide(L)'
;MADKQKPHEDVLTRLVRDLETKKTLLHVKDYPGVDLKVLNLRVKKLGPLVNPVFGEQPAFFIDEGRFIPYRIVVYGNEKVAAKIGTVLVEWATWSGEGGRVTTSQGAFIFGADVRMPDVAYTPRDTDRGLSTESTWTYRGEPFVPTFVVEIDKLSGRGSQRSALDRKMRNEYFQHGVQLGWLIDPRPDFQRMYEYYLDDNGNVQCSDNTAWRDLDGGDVLPGFTLVSTDLEMVLNHDSGSSSEDEVDLVCPYPRCNKRFRSPGACVTHVEWHRAERSRQKFLAKRENS
;
A
#
# COMPACT_ATOMS: atom_id res chain seq x y z
N MET A 1 41.32 -5.93 -35.81
CA MET A 1 40.45 -5.08 -34.98
C MET A 1 39.56 -6.01 -34.17
N ALA A 2 40.01 -6.37 -32.97
CA ALA A 2 39.33 -7.34 -32.12
C ALA A 2 38.53 -6.63 -31.03
N ASP A 3 37.21 -6.90 -31.04
CA ASP A 3 36.41 -7.25 -29.88
C ASP A 3 36.51 -6.34 -28.63
N LYS A 4 35.99 -5.11 -28.71
CA LYS A 4 35.71 -4.27 -27.54
C LYS A 4 34.25 -4.34 -27.06
N GLN A 5 33.39 -5.15 -27.69
CA GLN A 5 31.94 -5.15 -27.45
C GLN A 5 31.44 -6.31 -26.58
N LYS A 6 32.14 -7.46 -26.55
CA LYS A 6 31.73 -8.64 -25.74
C LYS A 6 31.65 -8.46 -24.22
N PRO A 7 32.53 -7.73 -23.52
CA PRO A 7 32.51 -7.68 -22.05
C PRO A 7 31.24 -6.98 -21.50
N HIS A 8 30.75 -5.96 -22.19
CA HIS A 8 29.57 -5.20 -21.77
C HIS A 8 28.26 -5.96 -21.98
N GLU A 9 28.17 -6.73 -23.07
CA GLU A 9 26.98 -7.52 -23.41
C GLU A 9 26.78 -8.70 -22.45
N ASP A 10 27.89 -9.28 -21.96
CA ASP A 10 27.87 -10.33 -20.95
C ASP A 10 27.38 -9.82 -19.58
N VAL A 11 27.86 -8.66 -19.13
CA VAL A 11 27.45 -8.07 -17.83
C VAL A 11 25.99 -7.60 -17.86
N LEU A 12 25.51 -7.00 -18.96
CA LEU A 12 24.09 -6.64 -19.11
C LEU A 12 23.19 -7.88 -19.13
N THR A 13 23.63 -8.96 -19.78
CA THR A 13 22.88 -10.23 -19.79
C THR A 13 22.82 -10.85 -18.40
N ARG A 14 23.93 -10.84 -17.66
CA ARG A 14 23.96 -11.24 -16.25
C ARG A 14 23.04 -10.37 -15.40
N LEU A 15 23.05 -9.05 -15.58
CA LEU A 15 22.16 -8.14 -14.85
C LEU A 15 20.70 -8.49 -15.11
N VAL A 16 20.30 -8.67 -16.37
CA VAL A 16 18.89 -8.97 -16.70
C VAL A 16 18.45 -10.30 -16.10
N ARG A 17 19.25 -11.36 -16.23
CA ARG A 17 18.94 -12.65 -15.60
C ARG A 17 18.81 -12.51 -14.08
N ASP A 18 19.70 -11.76 -13.46
CA ASP A 18 19.68 -11.54 -12.01
C ASP A 18 18.47 -10.68 -11.59
N LEU A 19 18.08 -9.67 -12.37
CA LEU A 19 16.87 -8.86 -12.16
C LEU A 19 15.59 -9.69 -12.28
N GLU A 20 15.57 -10.74 -13.10
CA GLU A 20 14.43 -11.64 -13.26
C GLU A 20 14.36 -12.73 -12.17
N THR A 21 15.46 -13.03 -11.49
CA THR A 21 15.55 -14.22 -10.61
C THR A 21 15.83 -13.92 -9.14
N LYS A 22 16.61 -12.88 -8.83
CA LYS A 22 16.94 -12.53 -7.44
C LYS A 22 15.76 -11.84 -6.75
N LYS A 23 15.61 -12.16 -5.47
CA LYS A 23 14.52 -11.63 -4.62
C LYS A 23 14.85 -10.29 -3.95
N THR A 24 16.12 -9.88 -4.02
CA THR A 24 16.62 -8.64 -3.42
C THR A 24 17.03 -7.64 -4.49
N LEU A 25 17.03 -6.35 -4.14
CA LEU A 25 17.48 -5.28 -5.02
C LEU A 25 18.99 -5.41 -5.30
N LEU A 26 19.38 -5.18 -6.54
CA LEU A 26 20.74 -5.38 -7.01
C LEU A 26 21.56 -4.10 -6.92
N HIS A 27 22.80 -4.21 -6.44
CA HIS A 27 23.72 -3.07 -6.36
C HIS A 27 24.36 -2.78 -7.72
N VAL A 28 24.39 -1.51 -8.11
CA VAL A 28 24.96 -1.05 -9.39
C VAL A 28 26.45 -1.42 -9.50
N LYS A 29 27.18 -1.36 -8.37
CA LYS A 29 28.61 -1.74 -8.31
C LYS A 29 28.90 -3.19 -8.71
N ASP A 30 27.92 -4.08 -8.60
CA ASP A 30 28.07 -5.50 -8.94
C ASP A 30 27.96 -5.74 -10.46
N TYR A 31 27.57 -4.72 -11.24
CA TYR A 31 27.38 -4.79 -12.69
C TYR A 31 28.10 -3.62 -13.37
N PRO A 32 29.44 -3.57 -13.28
CA PRO A 32 30.22 -2.45 -13.78
C PRO A 32 30.01 -2.26 -15.29
N GLY A 33 29.88 -1.00 -15.71
CA GLY A 33 29.68 -0.62 -17.12
C GLY A 33 28.23 -0.66 -17.61
N VAL A 34 27.28 -1.24 -16.88
CA VAL A 34 25.89 -1.21 -17.34
C VAL A 34 25.28 0.18 -17.12
N ASP A 35 25.01 0.89 -18.21
CA ASP A 35 24.28 2.17 -18.19
C ASP A 35 22.77 1.93 -18.01
N LEU A 36 22.15 2.67 -17.08
CA LEU A 36 20.72 2.58 -16.78
C LEU A 36 19.85 2.85 -18.03
N LYS A 37 20.24 3.77 -18.91
CA LYS A 37 19.54 4.05 -20.17
C LYS A 37 19.59 2.83 -21.09
N VAL A 38 20.70 2.11 -21.13
CA VAL A 38 20.83 0.89 -21.95
C VAL A 38 19.91 -0.20 -21.42
N LEU A 39 19.87 -0.40 -20.10
CA LEU A 39 18.91 -1.32 -19.46
C LEU A 39 17.47 -0.95 -19.81
N ASN A 40 17.06 0.30 -19.59
CA ASN A 40 15.70 0.76 -19.87
C ASN A 40 15.33 0.72 -21.36
N LEU A 41 16.27 0.98 -22.27
CA LEU A 41 16.05 0.82 -23.71
C LEU A 41 15.83 -0.65 -24.08
N ARG A 42 16.55 -1.58 -23.45
CA ARG A 42 16.34 -3.03 -23.64
C ARG A 42 14.95 -3.44 -23.16
N VAL A 43 14.56 -3.05 -21.95
CA VAL A 43 13.23 -3.34 -21.39
C VAL A 43 12.12 -2.76 -22.28
N LYS A 44 12.28 -1.52 -22.73
CA LYS A 44 11.34 -0.90 -23.68
C LYS A 44 11.22 -1.65 -25.01
N LYS A 45 12.33 -2.22 -25.52
CA LYS A 45 12.38 -2.93 -26.81
C LYS A 45 11.86 -4.36 -26.73
N LEU A 46 12.20 -5.09 -25.68
CA LEU A 46 11.90 -6.52 -25.53
C LEU A 46 10.65 -6.81 -24.70
N GLY A 47 10.19 -5.81 -23.94
CA GLY A 47 9.12 -5.95 -22.97
C GLY A 47 9.65 -5.88 -21.53
N PRO A 48 8.72 -5.68 -20.58
CA PRO A 48 9.05 -5.61 -19.15
C PRO A 48 9.70 -6.91 -18.66
N LEU A 49 10.64 -6.79 -17.72
CA LEU A 49 11.17 -7.96 -17.03
C LEU A 49 10.12 -8.48 -16.05
N VAL A 50 10.09 -9.78 -15.80
CA VAL A 50 9.17 -10.38 -14.82
C VAL A 50 9.99 -10.98 -13.70
N ASN A 51 9.86 -10.43 -12.50
CA ASN A 51 10.53 -10.89 -11.29
C ASN A 51 9.53 -11.58 -10.34
N PRO A 52 9.92 -12.65 -9.63
CA PRO A 52 9.05 -13.35 -8.70
C PRO A 52 8.53 -12.52 -7.51
N VAL A 53 9.27 -11.50 -7.08
CA VAL A 53 8.94 -10.64 -5.94
C VAL A 53 8.40 -9.29 -6.40
N PHE A 54 9.07 -8.67 -7.37
CA PHE A 54 8.76 -7.31 -7.82
C PHE A 54 7.74 -7.26 -8.96
N GLY A 55 7.31 -8.41 -9.50
CA GLY A 55 6.32 -8.49 -10.57
C GLY A 55 6.88 -8.01 -11.91
N GLU A 56 6.00 -7.40 -12.72
CA GLU A 56 6.36 -6.80 -14.01
C GLU A 56 7.14 -5.48 -13.82
N GLN A 57 8.34 -5.39 -14.39
CA GLN A 57 9.29 -4.31 -14.23
C GLN A 57 9.51 -3.59 -15.58
N PRO A 58 8.68 -2.58 -15.91
CA PRO A 58 8.72 -1.89 -17.21
C PRO A 58 9.88 -0.90 -17.37
N ALA A 59 10.52 -0.49 -16.28
CA ALA A 59 11.71 0.35 -16.27
C ALA A 59 12.40 0.27 -14.91
N PHE A 60 13.59 0.86 -14.79
CA PHE A 60 14.35 0.97 -13.56
C PHE A 60 14.84 2.41 -13.35
N PHE A 61 15.03 2.80 -12.09
CA PHE A 61 15.82 3.96 -11.69
C PHE A 61 16.91 3.52 -10.71
N ILE A 62 17.86 4.42 -10.42
CA ILE A 62 18.89 4.16 -9.41
C ILE A 62 18.58 5.00 -8.19
N ASP A 63 18.49 4.34 -7.05
CA ASP A 63 18.40 4.97 -5.73
C ASP A 63 19.33 4.26 -4.76
N GLU A 64 20.03 5.02 -3.93
CA GLU A 64 21.10 4.53 -3.03
C GLU A 64 22.07 3.50 -3.67
N GLY A 65 22.38 3.67 -4.96
CA GLY A 65 23.29 2.78 -5.69
C GLY A 65 22.71 1.38 -5.99
N ARG A 66 21.38 1.23 -5.99
CA ARG A 66 20.66 0.01 -6.35
C ARG A 66 19.73 0.23 -7.54
N PHE A 67 19.50 -0.81 -8.34
CA PHE A 67 18.49 -0.80 -9.39
C PHE A 67 17.09 -0.99 -8.78
N ILE A 68 16.26 0.05 -8.82
CA ILE A 68 14.89 0.04 -8.32
C ILE A 68 13.93 -0.08 -9.51
N PRO A 69 13.06 -1.09 -9.57
CA PRO A 69 12.06 -1.18 -10.62
C PRO A 69 11.02 -0.08 -10.48
N TYR A 70 10.65 0.53 -11.61
CA TYR A 70 9.43 1.33 -11.69
C TYR A 70 8.23 0.41 -11.53
N ARG A 71 7.40 0.65 -10.53
CA ARG A 71 6.06 0.07 -10.45
C ARG A 71 5.08 1.07 -11.07
N ILE A 72 4.56 0.76 -12.26
CA ILE A 72 3.49 1.58 -12.85
C ILE A 72 2.18 1.09 -12.25
N VAL A 73 1.72 1.75 -11.19
CA VAL A 73 0.40 1.51 -10.64
C VAL A 73 -0.61 2.29 -11.49
N VAL A 74 -1.67 1.62 -11.92
CA VAL A 74 -2.72 2.25 -12.74
C VAL A 74 -3.59 3.16 -11.88
N TYR A 75 -4.07 4.27 -12.45
CA TYR A 75 -4.81 5.30 -11.71
C TYR A 75 -6.02 4.75 -10.92
N GLY A 76 -6.74 3.76 -11.47
CA GLY A 76 -7.86 3.13 -10.76
C GLY A 76 -7.44 2.47 -9.43
N ASN A 77 -6.27 1.83 -9.40
CA ASN A 77 -5.74 1.20 -8.19
C ASN A 77 -5.35 2.26 -7.15
N GLU A 78 -4.76 3.39 -7.57
CA GLU A 78 -4.43 4.51 -6.68
C GLU A 78 -5.69 5.14 -6.07
N LYS A 79 -6.79 5.28 -6.84
CA LYS A 79 -8.08 5.76 -6.29
C LYS A 79 -8.58 4.84 -5.17
N VAL A 80 -8.51 3.53 -5.40
CA VAL A 80 -8.93 2.51 -4.41
C VAL A 80 -8.01 2.52 -3.19
N ALA A 81 -6.69 2.58 -3.38
CA ALA A 81 -5.71 2.67 -2.29
C ALA A 81 -5.97 3.89 -1.41
N ALA A 82 -6.19 5.06 -2.02
CA ALA A 82 -6.51 6.30 -1.31
C ALA A 82 -7.80 6.19 -0.50
N LYS A 83 -8.85 5.57 -1.04
CA LYS A 83 -10.12 5.35 -0.32
C LYS A 83 -9.93 4.39 0.85
N ILE A 84 -9.27 3.25 0.64
CA ILE A 84 -8.98 2.27 1.71
C ILE A 84 -8.16 2.93 2.81
N GLY A 85 -7.10 3.66 2.44
CA GLY A 85 -6.27 4.39 3.40
C GLY A 85 -7.08 5.39 4.21
N THR A 86 -7.99 6.14 3.57
CA THR A 86 -8.87 7.12 4.23
C THR A 86 -9.77 6.46 5.27
N VAL A 87 -10.53 5.44 4.89
CA VAL A 87 -11.48 4.79 5.82
C VAL A 87 -10.75 4.07 6.97
N LEU A 88 -9.53 3.59 6.71
CA LEU A 88 -8.70 2.95 7.73
C LEU A 88 -8.10 3.97 8.72
N VAL A 89 -7.72 5.17 8.26
CA VAL A 89 -7.28 6.27 9.13
C VAL A 89 -8.45 6.76 10.00
N GLU A 90 -9.64 6.86 9.42
CA GLU A 90 -10.86 7.21 10.15
C GLU A 90 -11.14 6.17 11.23
N TRP A 91 -11.12 4.87 10.88
CA TRP A 91 -11.24 3.77 11.84
C TRP A 91 -10.21 3.86 12.96
N ALA A 92 -8.92 3.95 12.64
CA ALA A 92 -7.84 4.08 13.61
C ALA A 92 -8.07 5.26 14.60
N THR A 93 -8.75 6.31 14.14
CA THR A 93 -9.07 7.49 14.96
C THR A 93 -10.30 7.25 15.84
N TRP A 94 -11.42 6.78 15.29
CA TRP A 94 -12.67 6.66 16.04
C TRP A 94 -12.74 5.41 16.92
N SER A 95 -12.06 4.32 16.56
CA SER A 95 -12.04 3.07 17.35
C SER A 95 -11.27 3.24 18.66
N GLY A 96 -10.36 4.21 18.71
CA GLY A 96 -9.45 4.39 19.83
C GLY A 96 -8.24 3.46 19.80
N GLU A 97 -8.08 2.60 18.79
CA GLU A 97 -6.90 1.76 18.57
C GLU A 97 -5.65 2.60 18.24
N GLY A 98 -5.83 3.70 17.48
CA GLY A 98 -4.73 4.53 16.99
C GLY A 98 -3.91 3.81 15.92
N GLY A 99 -2.58 3.87 15.98
CA GLY A 99 -1.70 3.32 14.94
C GLY A 99 -1.47 4.27 13.77
N ARG A 100 -0.80 3.77 12.73
CA ARG A 100 -0.52 4.50 11.49
C ARG A 100 -0.93 3.69 10.29
N VAL A 101 -1.53 4.39 9.34
CA VAL A 101 -1.83 3.87 8.01
C VAL A 101 -0.86 4.52 7.03
N THR A 102 -0.26 3.72 6.17
CA THR A 102 0.58 4.19 5.07
C THR A 102 0.01 3.71 3.75
N THR A 103 0.11 4.53 2.71
CA THR A 103 -0.21 4.15 1.32
C THR A 103 1.04 4.20 0.45
N SER A 104 0.98 3.49 -0.69
CA SER A 104 1.84 3.50 -1.89
C SER A 104 3.17 4.31 -1.86
N GLN A 105 4.04 4.04 -0.87
CA GLN A 105 5.52 4.13 -0.89
C GLN A 105 6.19 3.96 0.49
N GLY A 106 5.45 3.67 1.56
CA GLY A 106 6.05 3.25 2.83
C GLY A 106 6.79 1.93 2.65
N ALA A 107 8.12 1.94 2.84
CA ALA A 107 8.92 0.72 2.78
C ALA A 107 9.12 0.16 4.19
N PHE A 108 8.70 -1.07 4.35
CA PHE A 108 8.77 -1.85 5.57
C PHE A 108 9.90 -2.85 5.44
N ILE A 109 10.70 -2.98 6.49
CA ILE A 109 11.82 -3.92 6.49
C ILE A 109 11.33 -5.20 7.17
N PHE A 110 11.19 -6.24 6.37
CA PHE A 110 10.85 -7.60 6.76
C PHE A 110 12.15 -8.42 6.81
N GLY A 111 12.81 -8.48 7.96
CA GLY A 111 14.14 -9.09 8.08
C GLY A 111 15.19 -8.34 7.26
N ALA A 112 15.72 -8.96 6.19
CA ALA A 112 16.68 -8.30 5.26
C ALA A 112 16.01 -7.66 4.03
N ASP A 113 14.69 -7.80 3.92
CA ASP A 113 13.91 -7.57 2.72
C ASP A 113 13.00 -6.35 2.87
N VAL A 114 13.04 -5.41 1.92
CA VAL A 114 12.15 -4.24 1.94
C VAL A 114 10.86 -4.57 1.17
N ARG A 115 9.70 -4.26 1.75
CA ARG A 115 8.37 -4.47 1.15
C ARG A 115 7.52 -3.22 1.24
N MET A 116 6.72 -3.01 0.20
CA MET A 116 5.90 -1.81 0.02
C MET A 116 4.49 -2.28 -0.35
N PRO A 117 3.63 -2.57 0.63
CA PRO A 117 2.21 -2.82 0.37
C PRO A 117 1.53 -1.55 -0.14
N ASP A 118 0.44 -1.71 -0.88
CA ASP A 118 -0.32 -0.56 -1.41
C ASP A 118 -1.03 0.19 -0.29
N VAL A 119 -1.49 -0.54 0.74
CA VAL A 119 -1.93 0.02 2.03
C VAL A 119 -1.42 -0.87 3.16
N ALA A 120 -0.98 -0.27 4.27
CA ALA A 120 -0.64 -1.01 5.48
C ALA A 120 -1.09 -0.27 6.75
N TYR A 121 -1.39 -1.05 7.78
CA TYR A 121 -1.66 -0.56 9.13
C TYR A 121 -0.64 -1.12 10.12
N THR A 122 -0.03 -0.21 10.87
CA THR A 122 0.91 -0.50 11.96
C THR A 122 0.27 -0.11 13.29
N PRO A 123 0.18 -1.02 14.27
CA PRO A 123 -0.38 -0.73 15.59
C PRO A 123 0.33 0.41 16.31
N ARG A 124 -0.39 1.09 17.19
CA ARG A 124 0.10 2.26 17.94
C ARG A 124 1.41 2.00 18.68
N ASP A 125 1.50 0.89 19.39
CA ASP A 125 2.66 0.61 20.24
C ASP A 125 3.90 0.26 19.39
N THR A 126 3.70 -0.44 18.28
CA THR A 126 4.75 -0.64 17.26
C THR A 126 5.24 0.68 16.69
N ASP A 127 4.33 1.55 16.22
CA ASP A 127 4.67 2.88 15.68
C ASP A 127 5.46 3.74 16.68
N ARG A 128 5.01 3.77 17.94
CA ARG A 128 5.66 4.54 19.02
C ARG A 128 7.02 3.96 19.43
N GLY A 129 7.24 2.67 19.20
CA GLY A 129 8.49 1.98 19.49
C GLY A 129 9.54 2.14 18.39
N LEU A 130 9.20 2.69 17.22
CA LEU A 130 10.14 2.85 16.12
C LEU A 130 11.27 3.82 16.49
N SER A 131 12.50 3.41 16.18
CA SER A 131 13.66 4.28 16.28
C SER A 131 13.63 5.36 15.19
N THR A 132 14.35 6.47 15.39
CA THR A 132 14.53 7.50 14.34
C THR A 132 15.09 6.91 13.05
N GLU A 133 16.02 5.93 13.15
CA GLU A 133 16.57 5.28 11.97
C GLU A 133 15.52 4.43 11.23
N SER A 134 14.67 3.69 11.94
CA SER A 134 13.56 2.92 11.37
C SER A 134 12.47 3.80 10.76
N THR A 135 12.24 5.01 11.31
CA THR A 135 11.24 5.94 10.78
C THR A 135 11.70 6.65 9.52
N TRP A 136 12.99 7.01 9.44
CA TRP A 136 13.50 7.91 8.40
C TRP A 136 14.41 7.23 7.37
N THR A 137 14.75 5.96 7.55
CA THR A 137 15.62 5.21 6.63
C THR A 137 15.18 3.75 6.48
N TYR A 138 15.63 3.09 5.42
CA TYR A 138 15.46 1.64 5.22
C TYR A 138 16.55 0.80 5.90
N ARG A 139 17.31 1.37 6.84
CA ARG A 139 18.44 0.72 7.52
C ARG A 139 18.19 0.45 9.00
N GLY A 140 17.07 0.96 9.52
CA GLY A 140 16.69 0.72 10.90
C GLY A 140 16.21 -0.71 11.15
N GLU A 141 15.89 -0.99 12.40
CA GLU A 141 15.38 -2.30 12.80
C GLU A 141 14.10 -2.67 12.02
N PRO A 142 13.98 -3.93 11.59
CA PRO A 142 12.78 -4.46 10.98
C PRO A 142 11.52 -4.18 11.81
N PHE A 143 10.46 -3.73 11.14
CA PHE A 143 9.14 -3.63 11.73
C PHE A 143 8.09 -4.04 10.71
N VAL A 144 7.04 -4.68 11.21
CA VAL A 144 6.05 -5.36 10.40
C VAL A 144 4.66 -4.79 10.71
N PRO A 145 3.90 -4.34 9.71
CA PRO A 145 2.50 -3.97 9.91
C PRO A 145 1.68 -5.21 10.26
N THR A 146 0.57 -5.05 10.98
CA THR A 146 -0.32 -6.19 11.29
C THR A 146 -1.32 -6.46 10.18
N PHE A 147 -1.61 -5.45 9.36
CA PHE A 147 -2.55 -5.55 8.24
C PHE A 147 -1.98 -4.92 6.97
N VAL A 148 -2.17 -5.58 5.83
CA VAL A 148 -1.70 -5.13 4.50
C VAL A 148 -2.75 -5.34 3.42
N VAL A 149 -2.73 -4.48 2.40
CA VAL A 149 -3.54 -4.60 1.18
C VAL A 149 -2.64 -4.48 -0.05
N GLU A 150 -2.87 -5.34 -1.04
CA GLU A 150 -2.32 -5.21 -2.39
C GLU A 150 -3.46 -5.11 -3.40
N ILE A 151 -3.30 -4.23 -4.39
CA ILE A 151 -4.31 -3.90 -5.39
C ILE A 151 -3.70 -4.10 -6.77
N ASP A 152 -4.14 -5.14 -7.48
CA ASP A 152 -3.58 -5.47 -8.80
C ASP A 152 -4.54 -6.32 -9.63
N LYS A 153 -4.13 -6.67 -10.84
CA LYS A 153 -4.82 -7.62 -11.72
C LYS A 153 -4.69 -9.02 -11.12
N LEU A 154 -5.77 -9.59 -10.59
CA LEU A 154 -5.77 -10.94 -9.99
C LEU A 154 -6.38 -12.00 -10.90
N SER A 155 -6.87 -11.60 -12.07
CA SER A 155 -7.48 -12.51 -13.04
C SER A 155 -7.20 -12.11 -14.50
N GLY A 156 -7.35 -13.04 -15.42
CA GLY A 156 -7.10 -12.82 -16.85
C GLY A 156 -5.62 -12.69 -17.22
N ARG A 157 -5.35 -12.16 -18.42
CA ARG A 157 -3.99 -12.03 -18.97
C ARG A 157 -3.16 -11.04 -18.13
N GLY A 158 -1.98 -11.47 -17.72
CA GLY A 158 -1.08 -10.66 -16.89
C GLY A 158 -1.48 -10.63 -15.41
N SER A 159 -2.30 -11.58 -14.96
CA SER A 159 -2.65 -11.73 -13.54
C SER A 159 -1.39 -11.88 -12.66
N GLN A 160 -1.35 -11.09 -11.60
CA GLN A 160 -0.34 -11.13 -10.53
C GLN A 160 -0.75 -12.06 -9.38
N ARG A 161 -1.89 -12.76 -9.48
CA ARG A 161 -2.47 -13.56 -8.39
C ARG A 161 -1.48 -14.54 -7.76
N SER A 162 -0.71 -15.27 -8.56
CA SER A 162 0.25 -16.26 -8.06
C SER A 162 1.46 -15.61 -7.38
N ALA A 163 1.93 -14.47 -7.92
CA ALA A 163 3.04 -13.72 -7.31
C ALA A 163 2.60 -13.11 -5.97
N LEU A 164 1.41 -12.51 -5.93
CA LEU A 164 0.84 -11.92 -4.73
C LEU A 164 0.40 -12.98 -3.69
N ASP A 165 -0.03 -14.18 -4.10
CA ASP A 165 -0.24 -15.32 -3.18
C ASP A 165 1.03 -15.64 -2.40
N ARG A 166 2.12 -15.81 -3.15
CA ARG A 166 3.43 -16.12 -2.59
C ARG A 166 3.91 -15.01 -1.67
N LYS A 167 3.71 -13.75 -2.07
CA LYS A 167 4.05 -12.57 -1.27
C LYS A 167 3.27 -12.57 0.05
N MET A 168 1.95 -12.80 0.00
CA MET A 168 1.12 -12.91 1.20
C MET A 168 1.64 -14.01 2.13
N ARG A 169 1.77 -15.25 1.65
CA ARG A 169 2.11 -16.40 2.49
C ARG A 169 3.55 -16.37 3.02
N ASN A 170 4.51 -16.11 2.14
CA ASN A 170 5.92 -16.36 2.43
C ASN A 170 6.69 -15.09 2.81
N GLU A 171 6.08 -13.92 2.66
CA GLU A 171 6.77 -12.65 2.91
C GLU A 171 6.03 -11.82 3.94
N TYR A 172 4.70 -11.68 3.82
CA TYR A 172 3.91 -10.96 4.82
C TYR A 172 3.61 -11.80 6.06
N PHE A 173 2.87 -12.90 5.91
CA PHE A 173 2.42 -13.72 7.04
C PHE A 173 3.57 -14.42 7.77
N GLN A 174 4.61 -14.85 7.04
CA GLN A 174 5.81 -15.44 7.63
C GLN A 174 6.53 -14.48 8.61
N HIS A 175 6.33 -13.17 8.49
CA HIS A 175 7.01 -12.16 9.29
C HIS A 175 6.09 -11.42 10.27
N GLY A 176 4.84 -11.87 10.44
CA GLY A 176 3.96 -11.36 11.50
C GLY A 176 2.81 -10.46 11.04
N VAL A 177 2.58 -10.32 9.73
CA VAL A 177 1.27 -9.83 9.24
C VAL A 177 0.19 -10.83 9.63
N GLN A 178 -0.94 -10.35 10.11
CA GLN A 178 -2.02 -11.18 10.65
C GLN A 178 -3.29 -11.16 9.78
N LEU A 179 -3.50 -10.09 9.02
CA LEU A 179 -4.59 -9.94 8.06
C LEU A 179 -4.05 -9.37 6.75
N GLY A 180 -4.48 -9.90 5.62
CA GLY A 180 -4.04 -9.44 4.31
C GLY A 180 -5.14 -9.52 3.26
N TRP A 181 -5.31 -8.47 2.47
CA TRP A 181 -6.29 -8.45 1.37
C TRP A 181 -5.62 -8.26 0.01
N LEU A 182 -6.03 -9.05 -0.98
CA LEU A 182 -5.74 -8.79 -2.40
C LEU A 182 -7.02 -8.32 -3.08
N ILE A 183 -6.96 -7.19 -3.78
CA ILE A 183 -8.13 -6.59 -4.42
C ILE A 183 -7.86 -6.37 -5.91
N ASP A 184 -8.78 -6.84 -6.76
CA ASP A 184 -8.83 -6.55 -8.19
C ASP A 184 -10.06 -5.68 -8.47
N PRO A 185 -9.90 -4.34 -8.54
CA PRO A 185 -11.02 -3.43 -8.68
C PRO A 185 -11.52 -3.30 -10.12
N ARG A 186 -10.94 -4.03 -11.09
CA ARG A 186 -11.31 -3.86 -12.50
C ARG A 186 -12.76 -4.29 -12.72
N PRO A 187 -13.58 -3.50 -13.46
CA PRO A 187 -15.01 -3.75 -13.61
C PRO A 187 -15.38 -5.17 -14.09
N ASP A 188 -14.60 -5.74 -15.01
CA ASP A 188 -14.86 -7.08 -15.56
C ASP A 188 -14.47 -8.23 -14.63
N PHE A 189 -13.75 -7.95 -13.53
CA PHE A 189 -13.16 -8.98 -12.66
C PHE A 189 -13.70 -8.91 -11.24
N GLN A 190 -13.60 -7.74 -10.59
CA GLN A 190 -14.04 -7.48 -9.22
C GLN A 190 -13.83 -8.69 -8.28
N ARG A 191 -12.57 -8.94 -7.93
CA ARG A 191 -12.18 -10.07 -7.05
C ARG A 191 -11.54 -9.56 -5.78
N MET A 192 -11.84 -10.22 -4.67
CA MET A 192 -11.17 -9.99 -3.40
C MET A 192 -10.67 -11.32 -2.85
N TYR A 193 -9.47 -11.35 -2.28
CA TYR A 193 -8.95 -12.51 -1.56
C TYR A 193 -8.54 -12.07 -0.18
N GLU A 194 -9.00 -12.81 0.82
CA GLU A 194 -8.75 -12.54 2.22
C GLU A 194 -7.81 -13.60 2.79
N TYR A 195 -6.73 -13.15 3.42
CA TYR A 195 -5.76 -13.98 4.11
C TYR A 195 -5.81 -13.68 5.59
N TYR A 196 -5.78 -14.72 6.41
CA TYR A 196 -5.85 -14.65 7.86
C TYR A 196 -5.11 -15.84 8.48
N LEU A 197 -4.80 -15.74 9.77
CA LEU A 197 -4.24 -16.85 10.54
C LEU A 197 -5.39 -17.70 11.13
N ASP A 198 -5.32 -19.02 10.97
CA ASP A 198 -6.20 -19.93 11.71
C ASP A 198 -5.79 -20.08 13.19
N ASP A 199 -6.56 -20.84 13.96
CA ASP A 199 -6.32 -21.08 15.40
C ASP A 199 -4.93 -21.68 15.69
N ASN A 200 -4.30 -22.31 14.70
CA ASN A 200 -2.97 -22.90 14.81
C ASN A 200 -1.86 -21.95 14.32
N GLY A 201 -2.21 -20.72 13.93
CA GLY A 201 -1.28 -19.75 13.38
C GLY A 201 -0.83 -20.05 11.94
N ASN A 202 -1.56 -20.87 11.18
CA ASN A 202 -1.26 -21.08 9.77
C ASN A 202 -2.01 -20.08 8.89
N VAL A 203 -1.34 -19.59 7.85
CA VAL A 203 -1.95 -18.67 6.88
C VAL A 203 -2.96 -19.40 5.98
N GLN A 204 -4.21 -18.97 6.04
CA GLN A 204 -5.30 -19.40 5.17
C GLN A 204 -5.64 -18.32 4.16
N CYS A 205 -6.24 -18.72 3.04
CA CYS A 205 -6.86 -17.82 2.07
C CYS A 205 -8.33 -18.24 1.96
N SER A 206 -9.25 -17.30 2.15
CA SER A 206 -10.69 -17.56 2.04
C SER A 206 -11.04 -18.06 0.63
N ASP A 207 -11.90 -19.08 0.55
CA ASP A 207 -12.44 -19.61 -0.71
C ASP A 207 -13.47 -18.64 -1.33
N ASN A 208 -14.04 -17.74 -0.53
CA ASN A 208 -14.97 -16.73 -1.01
C ASN A 208 -14.22 -15.54 -1.63
N THR A 209 -14.10 -15.58 -2.96
CA THR A 209 -13.37 -14.60 -3.76
C THR A 209 -14.24 -13.53 -4.41
N ALA A 210 -15.53 -13.48 -4.06
CA ALA A 210 -16.47 -12.52 -4.61
C ALA A 210 -16.10 -11.09 -4.22
N TRP A 211 -16.53 -10.13 -5.02
CA TRP A 211 -16.57 -8.73 -4.61
C TRP A 211 -17.61 -8.57 -3.49
N ARG A 212 -17.16 -8.25 -2.29
CA ARG A 212 -17.99 -8.24 -1.07
C ARG A 212 -17.38 -7.32 -0.02
N ASP A 213 -18.14 -7.06 1.02
CA ASP A 213 -17.61 -6.41 2.22
C ASP A 213 -16.56 -7.33 2.89
N LEU A 214 -15.44 -6.73 3.29
CA LEU A 214 -14.36 -7.41 4.00
C LEU A 214 -14.33 -6.94 5.46
N ASP A 215 -14.33 -7.90 6.39
CA ASP A 215 -14.35 -7.62 7.82
C ASP A 215 -12.93 -7.63 8.39
N GLY A 216 -12.63 -6.67 9.26
CA GLY A 216 -11.34 -6.52 9.92
C GLY A 216 -11.03 -7.59 10.98
N GLY A 217 -12.05 -8.33 11.41
CA GLY A 217 -11.97 -9.36 12.44
C GLY A 217 -11.31 -8.83 13.73
N ASP A 218 -10.54 -9.70 14.37
CA ASP A 218 -9.82 -9.36 15.59
C ASP A 218 -8.59 -8.47 15.34
N VAL A 219 -8.10 -8.41 14.09
CA VAL A 219 -6.93 -7.60 13.72
C VAL A 219 -7.30 -6.11 13.62
N LEU A 220 -8.49 -5.81 13.12
CA LEU A 220 -9.05 -4.46 13.03
C LEU A 220 -10.49 -4.45 13.59
N PRO A 221 -10.68 -4.48 14.92
CA PRO A 221 -12.01 -4.64 15.52
C PRO A 221 -13.02 -3.60 15.07
N GLY A 222 -14.17 -4.08 14.57
CA GLY A 222 -15.28 -3.24 14.10
C GLY A 222 -14.99 -2.48 12.79
N PHE A 223 -13.88 -2.76 12.13
CA PHE A 223 -13.61 -2.24 10.79
C PHE A 223 -14.29 -3.13 9.74
N THR A 224 -14.98 -2.52 8.79
CA THR A 224 -15.49 -3.21 7.60
C THR A 224 -15.17 -2.35 6.38
N LEU A 225 -14.51 -2.94 5.39
CA LEU A 225 -14.32 -2.31 4.09
C LEU A 225 -15.54 -2.60 3.23
N VAL A 226 -16.37 -1.58 3.03
CA VAL A 226 -17.60 -1.68 2.24
C VAL A 226 -17.26 -1.68 0.75
N SER A 227 -17.72 -2.69 0.00
CA SER A 227 -17.34 -2.84 -1.41
C SER A 227 -17.99 -1.79 -2.30
N THR A 228 -19.22 -1.37 -2.00
CA THR A 228 -19.92 -0.28 -2.70
C THR A 228 -19.19 1.06 -2.59
N ASP A 229 -18.54 1.33 -1.46
CA ASP A 229 -17.72 2.53 -1.29
C ASP A 229 -16.54 2.57 -2.27
N LEU A 230 -15.96 1.41 -2.59
CA LEU A 230 -14.91 1.28 -3.60
C LEU A 230 -15.45 1.44 -5.02
N GLU A 231 -16.63 0.88 -5.30
CA GLU A 231 -17.31 1.06 -6.59
C GLU A 231 -17.63 2.53 -6.86
N MET A 232 -18.14 3.26 -5.87
CA MET A 232 -18.42 4.69 -5.96
C MET A 232 -17.17 5.51 -6.28
N VAL A 233 -16.01 5.10 -5.77
CA VAL A 233 -14.74 5.76 -6.08
C VAL A 233 -14.27 5.45 -7.50
N LEU A 234 -14.57 4.26 -8.02
CA LEU A 234 -14.21 3.87 -9.38
C LEU A 234 -15.14 4.49 -10.44
N ASN A 235 -16.43 4.59 -10.12
CA ASN A 235 -17.45 5.15 -10.99
C ASN A 235 -17.42 6.69 -10.95
N HIS A 236 -17.45 7.33 -12.11
CA HIS A 236 -17.36 8.80 -12.23
C HIS A 236 -18.66 9.53 -11.90
N ASP A 237 -19.70 8.82 -11.46
CA ASP A 237 -20.94 9.40 -10.98
C ASP A 237 -20.71 9.91 -9.55
N SER A 238 -20.00 11.04 -9.45
CA SER A 238 -20.22 11.98 -8.37
C SER A 238 -21.69 12.31 -8.42
N GLY A 239 -22.48 11.58 -7.63
CA GLY A 239 -23.91 11.78 -7.52
C GLY A 239 -24.14 13.28 -7.41
N SER A 240 -24.84 13.82 -8.40
CA SER A 240 -25.40 15.15 -8.32
C SER A 240 -26.39 15.11 -7.16
N SER A 241 -25.88 15.22 -5.93
CA SER A 241 -26.69 15.45 -4.77
C SER A 241 -27.15 16.90 -4.91
N SER A 242 -28.39 17.07 -5.37
CA SER A 242 -29.18 18.18 -4.87
C SER A 242 -29.25 17.95 -3.35
N GLU A 243 -28.29 18.51 -2.61
CA GLU A 243 -28.36 18.49 -1.16
C GLU A 243 -29.66 19.20 -0.79
N ASP A 244 -30.60 18.50 -0.15
CA ASP A 244 -31.80 19.13 0.37
C ASP A 244 -31.39 20.29 1.29
N GLU A 245 -31.97 21.48 1.12
CA GLU A 245 -31.70 22.60 2.02
C GLU A 245 -32.21 22.24 3.42
N VAL A 246 -31.27 21.94 4.32
CA VAL A 246 -31.54 21.57 5.72
C VAL A 246 -30.95 22.62 6.64
N ASP A 247 -31.58 22.95 7.78
CA ASP A 247 -30.97 23.83 8.79
C ASP A 247 -30.32 22.98 9.89
N LEU A 248 -29.01 22.74 9.76
CA LEU A 248 -28.24 21.94 10.71
C LEU A 248 -27.39 22.83 11.61
N VAL A 249 -27.49 22.63 12.92
CA VAL A 249 -26.63 23.29 13.91
C VAL A 249 -25.43 22.38 14.21
N CYS A 250 -24.23 22.96 14.30
CA CYS A 250 -23.04 22.23 14.71
C CYS A 250 -23.23 21.59 16.11
N PRO A 251 -22.99 20.27 16.29
CA PRO A 251 -23.13 19.60 17.58
C PRO A 251 -21.99 19.89 18.58
N TYR A 252 -20.93 20.61 18.19
CA TYR A 252 -19.79 20.85 19.07
C TYR A 252 -20.15 21.84 20.19
N PRO A 253 -19.80 21.57 21.46
CA PRO A 253 -20.11 22.46 22.56
C PRO A 253 -19.58 23.88 22.30
N ARG A 254 -20.45 24.88 22.47
CA ARG A 254 -20.16 26.31 22.25
C ARG A 254 -19.91 26.72 20.79
N CYS A 255 -20.17 25.84 19.82
CA CYS A 255 -20.25 26.22 18.41
C CYS A 255 -21.71 26.39 17.99
N ASN A 256 -22.10 27.58 17.56
CA ASN A 256 -23.47 27.90 17.13
C ASN A 256 -23.60 28.07 15.61
N LYS A 257 -22.64 27.58 14.83
CA LYS A 257 -22.70 27.69 13.36
C LYS A 257 -23.84 26.84 12.82
N ARG A 258 -24.54 27.40 11.83
CA ARG A 258 -25.62 26.75 11.09
C ARG A 258 -25.19 26.50 9.65
N PHE A 259 -25.64 25.39 9.09
CA PHE A 259 -25.29 24.94 7.75
C PHE A 259 -26.56 24.59 6.99
N ARG A 260 -26.59 24.98 5.71
CA ARG A 260 -27.68 24.69 4.79
C ARG A 260 -27.56 23.34 4.08
N SER A 261 -26.44 22.65 4.31
CA SER A 261 -26.24 21.32 3.75
C SER A 261 -25.55 20.38 4.75
N PRO A 262 -25.84 19.07 4.69
CA PRO A 262 -25.20 18.08 5.53
C PRO A 262 -23.68 18.04 5.33
N GLY A 263 -23.21 18.10 4.07
CA GLY A 263 -21.78 18.06 3.76
C GLY A 263 -21.00 19.21 4.41
N ALA A 264 -21.55 20.43 4.38
CA ALA A 264 -20.93 21.58 5.02
C ALA A 264 -20.90 21.45 6.56
N CYS A 265 -21.97 20.91 7.16
CA CYS A 265 -22.02 20.65 8.60
C CYS A 265 -20.97 19.62 9.03
N VAL A 266 -20.89 18.48 8.33
CA VAL A 266 -19.92 17.41 8.59
C VAL A 266 -18.50 17.95 8.47
N THR A 267 -18.18 18.65 7.38
CA THR A 267 -16.85 19.26 7.17
C THR A 267 -16.46 20.17 8.34
N HIS A 268 -17.40 20.95 8.87
CA HIS A 268 -17.15 21.82 10.00
C HIS A 268 -16.95 21.06 11.33
N VAL A 269 -17.71 19.98 11.56
CA VAL A 269 -17.51 19.11 12.73
C VAL A 269 -16.15 18.44 12.69
N GLU A 270 -15.72 17.95 11.52
CA GLU A 270 -14.39 17.37 11.32
C GLU A 270 -13.28 18.41 11.56
N TRP A 271 -13.49 19.66 11.16
CA TRP A 271 -12.56 20.75 11.48
C TRP A 271 -12.38 20.92 13.00
N HIS A 272 -13.46 20.89 13.79
CA HIS A 272 -13.37 20.96 15.26
C HIS A 272 -12.59 19.77 15.85
N ARG A 273 -12.84 18.55 15.35
CA ARG A 273 -12.12 17.34 15.78
C ARG A 273 -10.62 17.46 15.49
N ALA A 274 -10.28 17.87 14.27
CA ALA A 274 -8.89 18.05 13.84
C ALA A 274 -8.17 19.15 14.66
N GLU A 275 -8.83 20.28 14.92
CA GLU A 275 -8.25 21.36 15.71
C GLU A 275 -7.97 20.92 17.15
N ARG A 276 -8.92 20.21 17.78
CA ARG A 276 -8.72 19.67 19.12
C ARG A 276 -7.54 18.69 19.16
N SER A 277 -7.37 17.85 18.14
CA SER A 277 -6.23 16.93 18.04
C SER A 277 -4.91 17.67 17.86
N ARG A 278 -4.85 18.73 17.03
CA ARG A 278 -3.67 19.60 16.89
C ARG A 278 -3.28 20.26 18.22
N GLN A 279 -4.26 20.84 18.93
CA GLN A 279 -4.02 21.47 20.23
C GLN A 279 -3.46 20.49 21.26
N LYS A 280 -4.03 19.27 21.33
CA LYS A 280 -3.51 18.20 22.20
C LYS A 280 -2.07 17.80 21.85
N PHE A 281 -1.75 17.72 20.56
CA PHE A 281 -0.41 17.39 20.10
C PHE A 281 0.60 18.49 20.47
N LEU A 282 0.27 19.76 20.22
CA LEU A 282 1.11 20.91 20.57
C LEU A 282 1.34 20.99 22.09
N ALA A 283 0.29 20.84 22.89
CA ALA A 283 0.40 20.84 24.35
C ALA A 283 1.27 19.69 24.88
N LYS A 284 1.22 18.50 24.27
CA LYS A 284 2.14 17.40 24.64
C LYS A 284 3.59 17.74 24.30
N ARG A 285 3.82 18.32 23.12
CA ARG A 285 5.15 18.72 22.67
C ARG A 285 5.78 19.83 23.52
N GLU A 286 4.99 20.73 24.06
CA GLU A 286 5.47 21.78 24.98
C GLU A 286 5.82 21.25 26.37
N ASN A 287 5.25 20.11 26.76
CA ASN A 287 5.46 19.46 28.06
C ASN A 287 6.47 18.30 28.03
N SER A 288 7.14 18.07 26.89
CA SER A 288 8.15 17.00 26.70
C SER A 288 9.51 17.62 26.42
#